data_AF-A0A7V4WE64-F1
#
_entry.id   AF-A0A7V4WE64-F1
#
_cell.length_a   1.000
_cell.length_b   1.000
_cell.length_c   1.000
_cell.angle_alpha   90.00
_cell.angle_beta   90.00
_cell.angle_gamma   90.00
#
_symmetry.space_group_name_H-M   'P 1'
#
loop_
_entity.id
_entity.type
_entity.pdbx_description
1 polymer ?
#
loop_
_entity_poly.entity_id
_entity_poly.type
_entity_poly.pdbx_seq_one_letter_code
_entity_poly.pdbx_strand_id
1 'polypeptide(L)' 'MEILVCVKRVPDTAENEFELNSAGNDLDRDDLVYSVNEWDNYAVEE' A
#
# COMPACT_ATOMS: atom_id res chain seq x y z
N MET A 1 -24.81 16.07 0.55
CA MET A 1 -23.37 16.37 0.66
C MET A 1 -22.66 15.22 -0.01
N GLU A 2 -21.70 15.50 -0.88
CA GLU A 2 -20.93 14.47 -1.58
C GLU A 2 -19.47 14.64 -1.16
N ILE A 3 -18.84 13.54 -0.76
CA ILE A 3 -17.46 13.49 -0.29
C ILE A 3 -16.72 12.51 -1.20
N LEU A 4 -15.59 12.94 -1.73
CA LEU A 4 -14.69 12.10 -2.51
C LEU A 4 -13.50 11.73 -1.62
N VAL A 5 -13.32 10.44 -1.38
CA VAL A 5 -12.18 9.91 -0.64
C VAL A 5 -11.24 9.20 -1.62
N CYS A 6 -10.01 9.68 -1.69
CA CYS A 6 -8.95 9.03 -2.47
C CYS A 6 -8.36 7.90 -1.63
N VAL A 7 -8.23 6.71 -2.21
CA VAL A 7 -7.62 5.55 -1.57
C VAL A 7 -6.44 5.03 -2.38
N LYS A 8 -5.47 4.42 -1.71
CA LYS A 8 -4.26 3.85 -2.31
C LYS A 8 -4.06 2.42 -1.83
N ARG A 9 -3.84 1.52 -2.78
CA ARG A 9 -3.35 0.17 -2.51
C ARG A 9 -1.83 0.22 -2.32
N VAL A 10 -1.34 -0.29 -1.19
CA VAL A 10 0.08 -0.28 -0.80
C VAL A 10 0.52 -1.68 -0.36
N PRO A 11 1.82 -2.03 -0.48
CA PRO A 11 2.33 -3.27 0.11
C PRO A 11 2.07 -3.27 1.61
N ASP A 12 1.60 -4.39 2.12
CA ASP A 12 1.32 -4.54 3.54
C ASP A 12 2.64 -4.68 4.32
N THR A 13 2.92 -3.76 5.24
CA THR A 13 4.20 -3.75 5.97
C THR A 13 4.27 -4.80 7.07
N ALA A 14 3.15 -5.44 7.44
CA ALA A 14 3.11 -6.50 8.43
C ALA A 14 3.29 -7.89 7.80
N GLU A 15 2.88 -8.07 6.54
CA GLU A 15 2.91 -9.35 5.84
C GLU A 15 4.12 -9.53 4.90
N ASN A 16 4.87 -8.45 4.60
CA ASN A 16 5.98 -8.50 3.66
C ASN A 16 7.33 -8.19 4.29
N GLU A 17 8.36 -8.88 3.78
CA GLU A 17 9.76 -8.45 3.90
C GLU A 17 10.15 -7.69 2.63
N PHE A 18 10.85 -6.56 2.78
CA PHE A 18 11.19 -5.69 1.66
C PHE A 18 12.64 -5.84 1.23
N GLU A 19 12.84 -6.11 -0.05
CA GLU A 19 14.15 -6.18 -0.70
C GLU A 19 14.23 -5.21 -1.88
N LEU A 20 15.43 -4.78 -2.24
CA LEU A 20 15.67 -4.00 -3.45
C LEU A 20 15.63 -4.92 -4.67
N ASN A 21 15.07 -4.42 -5.77
CA ASN A 21 15.20 -5.09 -7.06
C ASN A 21 16.67 -5.14 -7.53
N SER A 22 16.95 -5.97 -8.53
CA SER A 22 18.29 -6.14 -9.10
C SER A 22 18.90 -4.85 -9.69
N ALA A 23 18.08 -3.86 -10.04
CA ALA A 23 18.52 -2.55 -10.51
C ALA A 23 18.88 -1.57 -9.39
N GLY A 24 18.54 -1.89 -8.13
CA GLY A 24 18.81 -1.08 -6.94
C GLY A 24 18.03 0.24 -6.89
N ASN A 25 16.92 0.37 -7.63
CA ASN A 25 16.18 1.64 -7.76
C ASN A 25 14.71 1.57 -7.31
N ASP A 26 14.22 0.37 -6.98
CA ASP A 26 12.87 0.12 -6.50
C ASP A 26 12.88 -1.15 -5.65
N LEU A 27 11.74 -1.50 -5.06
CA LEU A 27 11.52 -2.76 -4.38
C LEU A 27 11.43 -3.92 -5.39
N ASP A 28 11.81 -5.11 -4.95
CA ASP A 28 11.31 -6.34 -5.57
C ASP A 28 9.81 -6.47 -5.25
N ARG A 29 8.98 -6.64 -6.28
CA ARG A 29 7.51 -6.54 -6.18
C ARG A 29 6.77 -7.82 -6.53
N ASP A 30 7.47 -8.87 -6.92
CA ASP A 30 6.85 -10.04 -7.54
C ASP A 30 5.87 -10.76 -6.60
N ASP A 31 6.18 -10.83 -5.30
CA ASP A 31 5.39 -11.56 -4.30
C ASP A 31 4.82 -10.69 -3.16
N LEU A 32 4.78 -9.36 -3.34
CA LEU A 32 4.27 -8.48 -2.30
C LEU A 32 2.75 -8.65 -2.10
N VAL A 33 2.35 -8.86 -0.86
CA VAL A 33 0.95 -8.76 -0.42
C VAL A 33 0.56 -7.29 -0.33
N TYR A 34 -0.61 -6.94 -0.85
CA TYR A 34 -1.08 -5.56 -0.86
C TYR A 34 -2.40 -5.41 -0.12
N SER A 35 -2.51 -4.34 0.66
CA SER A 35 -3.72 -3.92 1.36
C SER A 35 -4.08 -2.46 1.02
N VAL A 36 -5.25 -2.01 1.47
CA VAL A 36 -5.60 -0.58 1.45
C VAL A 36 -4.71 0.12 2.47
N ASN A 37 -4.19 1.30 2.14
CA ASN A 37 -3.39 2.07 3.09
C ASN A 37 -4.19 2.25 4.39
N GLU A 38 -3.53 2.02 5.52
CA GLU A 38 -4.20 1.97 6.80
C GLU A 38 -4.95 3.29 7.11
N TRP A 39 -4.42 4.45 6.67
CA TRP A 39 -5.05 5.74 6.93
C TRP A 39 -6.28 5.97 6.04
N ASP A 40 -6.30 5.35 4.86
CA ASP A 40 -7.44 5.46 3.95
C ASP A 40 -8.65 4.69 4.50
N ASN A 41 -8.47 3.67 5.35
CA ASN A 41 -9.58 3.02 6.04
C ASN A 41 -10.30 4.00 6.98
N TYR A 42 -9.55 4.82 7.71
CA TYR A 42 -10.13 5.86 8.56
C TYR A 42 -10.79 6.98 7.75
N ALA A 43 -10.22 7.32 6.59
CA ALA A 43 -10.80 8.33 5.70
C ALA A 43 -12.13 7.89 5.05
N VAL A 44 -12.34 6.58 4.87
CA VAL A 44 -13.60 6.02 4.34
C VAL A 44 -14.68 5.89 5.41
N GLU A 45 -14.28 5.66 6.68
CA GLU A 45 -15.23 5.48 7.79
C GLU A 45 -15.92 6.78 8.23
N GLU A 46 -15.25 7.93 8.09
CA GLU A 46 -15.75 9.27 8.47
C GLU A 46 -16.60 9.94 7.38
#